data_AF-A0A1F6MCT5-F1
#
_entry.id   AF-A0A1F6MCT5-F1
#
_cell.length_a   1.000
_cell.length_b   1.000
_cell.length_c   1.000
_cell.angle_alpha   90.00
_cell.angle_beta   90.00
_cell.angle_gamma   90.00
#
_symmetry.space_group_name_H-M   'P 1'
#
loop_
_entity.id
_entity.type
_entity.pdbx_description
1 polymer ?
#
loop_
_entity_poly.entity_id
_entity_poly.type
_entity_poly.pdbx_seq_one_letter_code
_entity_poly.pdbx_strand_id
1 'polypeptide(L)'
;MYIAIDNSDLDKVILYYQDQDKEAWQKREFARSVGSLLEIIDKLVKEFDGKVKGLAVVLGKGRFTATRVATTAANTLGFAWQIPVVGVVAETHWE
;
A
#
# COMPACT_ATOMS: atom_id res chain seq x y z
N MET A 1 7.02 0.84 11.30
CA MET A 1 6.44 1.66 10.23
C MET A 1 5.00 1.24 9.95
N TYR A 2 4.16 2.13 9.45
CA TYR A 2 2.87 1.80 8.84
C TYR A 2 2.93 2.08 7.34
N ILE A 3 2.22 1.32 6.52
CA ILE A 3 2.17 1.50 5.06
C ILE A 3 0.72 1.54 4.60
N ALA A 4 0.33 2.52 3.81
CA ALA A 4 -0.92 2.54 3.07
C ALA A 4 -0.66 2.34 1.57
N ILE A 5 -1.39 1.39 0.98
CA ILE A 5 -1.25 0.97 -0.42
C ILE A 5 -2.38 1.59 -1.22
N ASP A 6 -2.05 2.47 -2.17
CA ASP A 6 -2.98 2.94 -3.20
C ASP A 6 -2.53 2.41 -4.57
N ASN A 7 -3.30 1.44 -5.06
CA ASN A 7 -3.10 0.79 -6.35
C ASN A 7 -4.16 1.22 -7.38
N SER A 8 -4.84 2.35 -7.15
CA SER A 8 -5.98 2.78 -7.97
C SER A 8 -5.58 3.35 -9.33
N ASP A 9 -4.38 3.91 -9.44
CA ASP A 9 -3.87 4.53 -10.65
C ASP A 9 -3.44 3.46 -11.69
N LEU A 10 -3.57 3.80 -12.97
CA LEU A 10 -3.25 2.90 -14.09
C LEU A 10 -1.75 2.77 -14.31
N ASP A 11 -1.02 3.85 -14.10
CA ASP A 11 0.39 3.96 -14.50
C ASP A 11 1.34 3.94 -13.30
N LYS A 12 0.81 4.11 -12.09
CA LYS A 12 1.60 4.11 -10.86
C LYS A 12 0.99 3.31 -9.71
N VAL A 13 1.89 2.88 -8.83
CA VAL A 13 1.58 2.43 -7.47
C VAL A 13 2.01 3.52 -6.52
N ILE A 14 1.12 3.93 -5.63
CA ILE A 14 1.41 4.95 -4.63
C ILE A 14 1.46 4.27 -3.27
N LEU A 15 2.59 4.42 -2.57
CA LEU A 15 2.73 3.99 -1.19
C LEU A 15 2.82 5.22 -0.29
N TYR A 16 1.94 5.27 0.70
CA TYR A 16 2.09 6.17 1.83
C TYR A 16 2.73 5.39 2.96
N TYR A 17 3.65 6.00 3.70
CA TYR A 17 4.24 5.32 4.85
C TYR A 17 4.58 6.30 5.96
N GLN A 18 4.55 5.81 7.19
CA GLN A 18 5.00 6.52 8.36
C GLN A 18 6.11 5.73 9.03
N ASP A 19 7.27 6.37 9.18
CA ASP A 19 8.39 5.85 9.93
C ASP A 19 8.22 6.15 11.44
N GLN A 20 8.85 5.36 12.31
CA GLN A 20 8.79 5.59 13.75
C GLN A 20 9.44 6.92 14.16
N ASP A 21 10.43 7.36 13.39
CA ASP A 21 11.19 8.58 13.67
C ASP A 21 10.55 9.85 13.05
N LYS A 22 9.49 9.69 12.24
CA LYS A 22 8.83 10.80 11.55
C LYS A 22 7.34 10.79 11.84
N GLU A 23 6.85 11.86 12.45
CA GLU A 23 5.40 12.00 12.71
C GLU A 23 4.58 12.08 11.43
N ALA A 24 5.10 12.74 10.39
CA ALA A 24 4.38 12.98 9.14
C ALA A 24 4.44 11.79 8.17
N TRP A 25 3.29 11.44 7.60
CA TRP A 25 3.19 10.50 6.48
C TRP A 25 3.96 11.00 5.26
N GLN A 26 4.71 10.08 4.66
CA GLN A 26 5.45 10.29 3.43
C GLN A 26 4.72 9.60 2.28
N LYS A 27 4.87 10.12 1.06
CA LYS A 27 4.30 9.56 -0.16
C LYS A 27 5.41 9.23 -1.15
N ARG A 28 5.36 8.03 -1.74
CA ARG A 28 6.18 7.66 -2.90
C ARG A 28 5.30 7.13 -4.02
N GLU A 29 5.62 7.55 -5.23
CA GLU A 29 4.99 7.06 -6.45
C GLU A 29 6.00 6.21 -7.21
N PHE A 30 5.57 5.04 -7.65
CA PHE A 30 6.36 4.11 -8.42
C PHE A 30 5.65 3.88 -9.74
N ALA A 31 6.35 4.09 -10.86
CA ALA A 31 5.80 3.70 -12.16
C ALA A 31 5.54 2.18 -12.16
N ARG A 32 4.41 1.75 -12.71
CA ARG A 32 3.99 0.34 -12.71
C ARG A 32 4.91 -0.54 -13.57
N SER A 33 5.71 0.05 -14.45
CA SER A 33 6.78 -0.61 -15.19
C SER A 33 7.98 -1.02 -14.33
N VAL A 34 8.12 -0.46 -13.12
CA VAL A 34 9.27 -0.71 -12.22
C VAL A 34 9.18 -2.06 -11.51
N GLY A 35 8.00 -2.69 -11.50
CA GLY A 35 7.77 -4.01 -10.92
C GLY A 35 6.33 -4.24 -10.49
N SER A 36 6.07 -5.46 -10.05
CA SER A 36 4.82 -5.85 -9.40
C SER A 36 4.63 -5.10 -8.07
N LEU A 37 3.39 -5.09 -7.58
CA LEU A 37 3.06 -4.48 -6.29
C LEU A 37 3.91 -5.06 -5.14
N LEU A 38 4.16 -6.36 -5.13
CA LEU A 38 4.94 -7.02 -4.09
C LEU A 38 6.42 -6.61 -4.15
N GLU A 39 7.01 -6.47 -5.34
CA GLU A 39 8.39 -6.00 -5.49
C GLU A 39 8.54 -4.54 -5.02
N ILE A 40 7.53 -3.71 -5.28
CA ILE A 40 7.52 -2.31 -4.82
C ILE A 40 7.40 -2.24 -3.29
N ILE A 41 6.53 -3.06 -2.69
CA ILE A 41 6.41 -3.15 -1.22
C ILE A 41 7.72 -3.67 -0.63
N ASP A 42 8.31 -4.73 -1.17
CA ASP A 42 9.57 -5.32 -0.70
C ASP A 42 10.72 -4.30 -0.72
N LYS A 43 10.83 -3.51 -1.80
CA LYS A 43 11.81 -2.39 -1.88
C LYS A 43 11.64 -1.42 -0.72
N LEU A 44 10.41 -0.95 -0.47
CA LEU A 44 10.15 -0.03 0.63
C LEU A 44 10.45 -0.66 1.99
N VAL A 45 9.99 -1.89 2.22
CA VAL A 45 10.14 -2.59 3.50
C VAL A 45 11.61 -2.84 3.85
N LYS A 46 12.45 -3.13 2.85
CA LYS A 46 13.91 -3.30 3.02
C LYS A 46 14.62 -2.02 3.45
N GLU A 47 14.10 -0.84 3.11
CA GLU A 47 14.67 0.44 3.55
C GLU A 47 14.43 0.74 5.04
N PHE A 48 13.46 0.08 5.67
CA PHE A 48 13.06 0.29 7.08
C PHE A 48 13.24 -0.98 7.93
N ASP A 49 14.27 -1.78 7.62
CA ASP A 49 14.66 -2.99 8.34
C ASP A 49 13.53 -4.03 8.54
N GLY A 50 12.53 -4.05 7.65
CA GLY A 50 11.44 -5.03 7.73
C GLY A 50 10.38 -4.80 8.82
N LYS A 51 10.47 -3.72 9.61
CA LYS A 51 9.62 -3.52 10.81
C LYS A 51 8.26 -2.88 10.50
N VAL A 52 7.44 -3.57 9.71
CA VAL A 52 6.05 -3.16 9.44
C VAL A 52 5.16 -3.50 10.64
N LYS A 53 4.38 -2.53 11.13
CA LYS A 53 3.46 -2.65 12.28
C LYS A 53 1.98 -2.72 11.87
N GLY A 54 1.67 -2.33 10.64
CA GLY A 54 0.31 -2.37 10.11
C GLY A 54 0.26 -1.92 8.65
N LEU A 55 -0.77 -2.40 7.96
CA LEU A 55 -1.04 -2.08 6.56
C LEU A 55 -2.40 -1.41 6.42
N ALA A 56 -2.50 -0.49 5.48
CA ALA A 56 -3.74 0.09 5.02
C ALA A 56 -3.88 -0.11 3.50
N VAL A 57 -5.10 -0.25 3.00
CA VAL A 57 -5.37 -0.39 1.56
C VAL A 57 -6.47 0.57 1.16
N VAL A 58 -6.24 1.34 0.11
CA VAL A 58 -7.28 2.19 -0.48
C VAL A 58 -8.27 1.31 -1.24
N LEU A 59 -9.54 1.39 -0.84
CA LEU A 59 -10.67 0.65 -1.38
C LEU A 59 -11.59 1.59 -2.18
N GLY A 60 -12.29 1.02 -3.17
CA GLY A 60 -13.33 1.74 -3.93
C GLY A 60 -12.81 2.77 -4.93
N LYS A 61 -11.49 2.85 -5.14
CA LYS A 61 -10.84 3.76 -6.08
C LYS A 61 -10.12 2.99 -7.18
N GLY A 62 -10.26 3.44 -8.43
CA GLY A 62 -9.59 2.84 -9.59
C GLY A 62 -10.31 1.59 -10.13
N ARG A 63 -9.56 0.74 -10.84
CA ARG A 63 -10.12 -0.46 -11.49
C ARG A 63 -10.42 -1.56 -10.47
N PHE A 64 -11.51 -2.29 -10.71
CA PHE A 64 -11.93 -3.45 -9.92
C PHE A 64 -10.82 -4.47 -9.63
N THR A 65 -10.02 -4.81 -10.64
CA THR A 65 -8.88 -5.73 -10.50
C THR A 65 -7.81 -5.16 -9.57
N ALA A 66 -7.56 -3.86 -9.64
CA ALA A 66 -6.48 -3.22 -8.92
C ALA A 66 -6.73 -3.21 -7.39
N THR A 67 -7.97 -2.93 -6.98
CA THR A 67 -8.42 -3.05 -5.59
C THR A 67 -8.25 -4.48 -5.07
N ARG A 68 -8.63 -5.49 -5.86
CA ARG A 68 -8.48 -6.91 -5.47
C ARG A 68 -7.03 -7.31 -5.31
N VAL A 69 -6.16 -6.92 -6.24
CA VAL A 69 -4.72 -7.19 -6.15
C VAL A 69 -4.14 -6.57 -4.87
N ALA A 70 -4.46 -5.30 -4.58
CA ALA A 70 -3.97 -4.63 -3.38
C ALA A 70 -4.49 -5.26 -2.09
N THR A 71 -5.79 -5.57 -2.04
CA THR A 71 -6.43 -6.19 -0.87
C THR A 71 -5.87 -7.59 -0.61
N THR A 72 -5.71 -8.41 -1.65
CA THR A 72 -5.12 -9.75 -1.50
C THR A 72 -3.68 -9.67 -1.03
N ALA A 73 -2.86 -8.79 -1.61
CA ALA A 73 -1.47 -8.60 -1.18
C ALA A 73 -1.40 -8.19 0.29
N ALA A 74 -2.18 -7.19 0.70
CA ALA A 74 -2.18 -6.71 2.08
C ALA A 74 -2.67 -7.76 3.07
N ASN A 75 -3.73 -8.50 2.75
CA ASN A 75 -4.23 -9.56 3.62
C ASN A 75 -3.22 -10.71 3.76
N THR A 76 -2.58 -11.11 2.67
CA THR A 76 -1.53 -12.15 2.71
C THR A 76 -0.35 -11.71 3.55
N LEU A 77 0.13 -10.47 3.37
CA LEU A 77 1.23 -9.92 4.16
C LEU A 77 0.84 -9.72 5.63
N GLY A 78 -0.37 -9.22 5.89
CA GLY A 78 -0.91 -9.05 7.23
C GLY A 78 -1.00 -10.37 7.98
N PHE A 79 -1.46 -11.42 7.31
CA PHE A 79 -1.44 -12.79 7.84
C PHE A 79 -0.01 -13.29 8.10
N ALA A 80 0.89 -13.14 7.13
CA ALA A 80 2.27 -13.64 7.27
C ALA A 80 3.06 -12.93 8.38
N TRP A 81 2.87 -11.61 8.54
CA TRP A 81 3.58 -10.80 9.52
C TRP A 81 2.83 -10.64 10.85
N GLN A 82 1.61 -11.18 10.97
CA GLN A 82 0.77 -11.07 12.16
C GLN A 82 0.52 -9.60 12.55
N ILE A 83 0.19 -8.76 11.55
CA ILE A 83 -0.08 -7.32 11.73
C ILE A 83 -1.50 -6.97 11.28
N PRO A 84 -2.10 -5.92 11.86
CA PRO A 84 -3.41 -5.43 11.43
C PRO A 84 -3.39 -4.90 10.00
N VAL A 85 -4.51 -5.13 9.30
CA VAL A 85 -4.80 -4.58 7.97
C VAL A 85 -6.10 -3.79 8.05
N VAL A 86 -6.10 -2.55 7.57
CA VAL A 86 -7.29 -1.70 7.52
C VAL A 86 -7.63 -1.29 6.09
N GLY A 87 -8.92 -1.29 5.77
CA GLY A 87 -9.43 -0.73 4.52
C GLY A 87 -9.75 0.74 4.68
N VAL A 88 -9.29 1.57 3.74
CA VAL A 88 -9.61 3.00 3.69
C VAL A 88 -10.46 3.25 2.45
N VAL A 89 -11.71 3.66 2.64
CA VAL A 89 -12.59 4.00 1.53
C VAL A 89 -12.22 5.42 1.08
N ALA A 90 -11.80 5.56 -0.18
CA ALA A 90 -11.72 6.89 -0.77
C ALA A 90 -13.15 7.37 -1.05
N GLU A 91 -13.52 8.56 -0.57
CA GLU A 91 -14.80 9.17 -0.92
C GLU A 91 -14.97 9.17 -2.45
N THR A 92 -16.07 8.59 -2.90
CA THR A 92 -16.31 8.32 -4.32
C THR A 92 -17.02 9.52 -4.93
N HIS A 93 -16.30 10.35 -5.70
CA HIS A 93 -16.94 11.20 -6.69
C HIS A 93 -17.10 10.37 -7.97
N TRP A 94 -18.32 9.92 -8.22
CA TRP A 94 -18.73 9.41 -9.52
C TRP A 94 -18.90 10.62 -10.43
N GLU A 95 -17.96 10.86 -11.34
CA GLU A 95 -18.18 11.69 -12.54
C GLU A 95 -18.58 10.80 -13.71
#